data_AF-A0A1Y3AEY0-F1
#
_entry.id   AF-A0A1Y3AEY0-F1
#
_cell.length_a   1.000
_cell.length_b   1.000
_cell.length_c   1.000
_cell.angle_alpha   90.00
_cell.angle_beta   90.00
_cell.angle_gamma   90.00
#
_symmetry.space_group_name_H-M   'P 1'
#
loop_
_entity.id
_entity.type
_entity.pdbx_description
1 polymer ?
#
loop_
_entity_poly.entity_id
_entity_poly.type
_entity_poly.pdbx_seq_one_letter_code
_entity_poly.pdbx_strand_id
1 'polypeptide(L)'
;MMPITDFLSCTRVFDEFESLSSAQRHHAKTYATGLVAASNKTVAGISREVLPAGDKRALNKFLTEYDWDEQQFNHERLEELQKHGETRWSKDGYIILDDTITHKAGDEVPGVGHFYDH
;
A
#
# COMPACT_ATOMS: atom_id res chain seq x y z
N MET A 1 15.40 6.93 -15.68
CA MET A 1 15.12 7.71 -14.45
C MET A 1 16.18 7.36 -13.43
N MET A 2 16.63 8.31 -12.60
CA MET A 2 17.54 8.00 -11.50
C MET A 2 16.82 7.11 -10.47
N PRO A 3 17.50 6.12 -9.88
CA PRO A 3 16.88 5.27 -8.87
C PRO A 3 16.51 6.08 -7.63
N ILE A 4 15.40 5.70 -6.99
CA ILE A 4 15.00 6.17 -5.68
C ILE A 4 15.87 5.43 -4.66
N THR A 5 16.83 6.15 -4.08
CA THR A 5 17.87 5.57 -3.21
C THR A 5 17.47 5.49 -1.75
N ASP A 6 16.31 6.04 -1.38
CA ASP A 6 15.79 6.05 -0.01
C ASP A 6 14.28 5.93 0.00
N PHE A 7 13.73 5.39 1.08
CA PHE A 7 12.28 5.39 1.29
C PHE A 7 11.77 6.81 1.55
N LEU A 8 10.54 7.10 1.09
CA LEU A 8 9.88 8.36 1.44
C LEU A 8 9.66 8.43 2.95
N SER A 9 9.86 9.60 3.53
CA SER A 9 9.72 9.84 4.97
C SER A 9 8.32 9.46 5.49
N CYS A 10 7.27 9.61 4.67
CA CYS A 10 5.91 9.23 5.01
C CYS A 10 5.71 7.71 5.19
N THR A 11 6.65 6.87 4.75
CA THR A 11 6.58 5.41 4.92
C THR A 11 7.18 4.93 6.24
N ARG A 12 7.76 5.82 7.05
CA ARG A 12 8.32 5.49 8.37
C ARG A 12 7.29 4.93 9.34
N VAL A 13 6.02 5.28 9.17
CA VAL A 13 4.90 4.72 9.95
C VAL A 13 4.91 3.19 9.99
N PHE A 14 5.28 2.52 8.89
CA PHE A 14 5.29 1.06 8.83
C PHE A 14 6.32 0.41 9.78
N ASP A 15 7.28 1.17 10.31
CA ASP A 15 8.20 0.65 11.33
C ASP A 15 7.50 0.31 12.64
N GLU A 16 6.35 0.92 12.91
CA GLU A 16 5.56 0.75 14.14
C GLU A 16 4.47 -0.32 14.00
N PHE A 17 4.32 -0.91 12.81
CA PHE A 17 3.21 -1.83 12.52
C PHE A 17 3.60 -3.26 12.91
N GLU A 18 3.05 -3.74 14.01
CA GLU A 18 3.29 -5.08 14.55
C GLU A 18 2.60 -6.18 13.71
N SER A 19 1.60 -5.80 12.89
CA SER A 19 1.02 -6.67 11.85
C SER A 19 2.02 -7.16 10.81
N LEU A 20 3.19 -6.51 10.69
CA LEU A 20 4.22 -6.85 9.70
C LEU A 20 5.54 -7.25 10.36
N SER A 21 6.14 -8.33 9.88
CA SER A 21 7.54 -8.66 10.16
C SER A 21 8.51 -7.63 9.58
N SER A 22 9.75 -7.59 10.06
CA SER A 22 10.79 -6.68 9.53
C SER A 22 10.96 -6.72 8.01
N ALA A 23 10.92 -7.92 7.41
CA ALA A 23 10.99 -8.08 5.96
C ALA A 23 9.74 -7.53 5.24
N GLN A 24 8.55 -7.76 5.81
CA GLN A 24 7.30 -7.21 5.29
C GLN A 24 7.24 -5.68 5.41
N ARG A 25 7.74 -5.09 6.50
CA ARG A 25 7.86 -3.63 6.66
C ARG A 25 8.73 -3.03 5.55
N HIS A 26 9.85 -3.68 5.22
CA HIS A 26 10.68 -3.26 4.09
C HIS A 26 9.90 -3.31 2.76
N HIS A 27 9.18 -4.39 2.47
CA HIS A 27 8.39 -4.49 1.24
C HIS A 27 7.21 -3.50 1.19
N ALA A 28 6.53 -3.25 2.30
CA ALA A 28 5.49 -2.24 2.43
C ALA A 28 6.03 -0.84 2.09
N LYS A 29 7.20 -0.48 2.66
CA LYS A 29 7.90 0.78 2.36
C LYS A 29 8.32 0.89 0.90
N THR A 30 8.87 -0.19 0.32
CA THR A 30 9.23 -0.25 -1.09
C THR A 30 8.02 -0.02 -1.99
N TYR A 31 6.91 -0.70 -1.71
CA TYR A 31 5.69 -0.59 -2.49
C TYR A 31 5.07 0.80 -2.38
N ALA A 32 4.88 1.32 -1.16
CA ALA A 32 4.31 2.65 -0.93
C ALA A 32 5.18 3.77 -1.54
N THR A 33 6.51 3.68 -1.39
CA THR A 33 7.46 4.60 -2.04
C THR A 33 7.31 4.54 -3.56
N GLY A 34 7.21 3.34 -4.13
CA GLY A 34 7.03 3.14 -5.56
C GLY A 34 5.70 3.70 -6.10
N LEU A 35 4.60 3.48 -5.37
CA LEU A 35 3.28 4.02 -5.71
C LEU A 35 3.24 5.55 -5.75
N VAL A 36 4.06 6.22 -4.95
CA VAL A 36 4.14 7.69 -4.94
C VAL A 36 5.15 8.20 -5.97
N ALA A 37 6.38 7.67 -5.97
CA ALA A 37 7.52 8.32 -6.63
C ALA A 37 8.06 7.61 -7.89
N ALA A 38 7.82 6.31 -8.09
CA ALA A 38 8.39 5.61 -9.25
C ALA A 38 7.72 6.04 -10.57
N SER A 39 8.45 6.12 -11.67
CA SER A 39 7.84 6.37 -12.99
C SER A 39 7.02 5.20 -13.49
N ASN A 40 7.42 3.96 -13.18
CA ASN A 40 6.68 2.76 -13.54
C ASN A 40 6.04 2.12 -12.30
N LYS A 41 4.71 2.20 -12.21
CA LYS A 41 3.91 1.71 -11.07
C LYS A 41 3.64 0.20 -11.07
N THR A 42 4.12 -0.54 -12.07
CA THR A 42 4.06 -2.01 -12.02
C THR A 42 4.98 -2.53 -10.92
N VAL A 43 4.65 -3.68 -10.31
CA VAL A 43 5.50 -4.33 -9.29
C VAL A 43 6.94 -4.49 -9.77
N ALA A 44 7.11 -4.91 -11.03
CA ALA A 44 8.42 -5.08 -11.64
C ALA A 44 9.15 -3.75 -11.89
N GLY A 45 8.41 -2.67 -12.19
CA GLY A 45 8.94 -1.30 -12.32
C GLY A 45 9.41 -0.75 -10.98
N ILE A 46 8.53 -0.79 -9.97
CA ILE A 46 8.82 -0.37 -8.60
C ILE A 46 10.06 -1.11 -8.06
N SER A 47 10.13 -2.43 -8.23
CA SER A 47 11.28 -3.24 -7.79
C SER A 47 12.61 -2.87 -8.46
N ARG A 48 12.58 -2.19 -9.62
CA ARG A 48 13.80 -1.69 -10.29
C ARG A 48 14.15 -0.26 -9.90
N GLU A 49 13.14 0.53 -9.55
CA GLU A 49 13.30 1.98 -9.33
C GLU A 49 13.51 2.32 -7.87
N VAL A 50 12.99 1.54 -6.91
CA VAL A 50 13.11 1.79 -5.47
C VAL A 50 14.16 0.88 -4.86
N LEU A 51 15.20 1.47 -4.26
CA LEU A 51 16.33 0.77 -3.61
C LEU A 51 16.88 -0.38 -4.47
N PRO A 52 17.44 -0.12 -5.67
CA PRO A 52 17.89 -1.17 -6.57
C PRO A 52 19.07 -1.97 -5.97
N ALA A 53 18.74 -3.03 -5.23
CA ALA A 53 19.65 -4.08 -4.73
C ALA A 53 18.91 -5.40 -4.40
N GLY A 54 17.65 -5.60 -4.85
CA GLY A 54 16.80 -6.71 -4.41
C GLY A 54 16.12 -7.52 -5.51
N ASP A 55 15.68 -8.73 -5.14
CA ASP A 55 14.97 -9.68 -6.02
C ASP A 55 13.51 -9.23 -6.25
N LYS A 56 13.17 -8.91 -7.51
CA LYS A 56 11.80 -8.56 -7.96
C LYS A 56 10.74 -9.58 -7.50
N ARG A 57 11.13 -10.85 -7.37
CA ARG A 57 10.23 -11.94 -6.96
C ARG A 57 9.73 -11.76 -5.53
N ALA A 58 10.54 -11.19 -4.64
CA ALA A 58 10.18 -11.00 -3.24
C ALA A 58 9.04 -10.00 -3.08
N LEU A 59 9.07 -8.86 -3.81
CA LEU A 59 7.98 -7.88 -3.75
C LEU A 59 6.67 -8.43 -4.30
N ASN A 60 6.71 -9.22 -5.37
CA ASN A 60 5.51 -9.86 -5.89
C ASN A 60 4.93 -10.85 -4.88
N LYS A 61 5.77 -11.71 -4.28
CA LYS A 61 5.34 -12.65 -3.23
C LYS A 61 4.78 -11.95 -2.01
N PHE A 62 5.34 -10.81 -1.61
CA PHE A 62 4.79 -10.00 -0.53
C PHE A 62 3.33 -9.59 -0.79
N LEU A 63 2.99 -9.23 -2.04
CA LEU A 63 1.64 -8.80 -2.40
C LEU A 63 0.65 -9.94 -2.63
N THR A 64 1.13 -11.16 -2.94
CA THR A 64 0.25 -12.26 -3.40
C THR A 64 0.31 -13.53 -2.56
N GLU A 65 1.37 -13.76 -1.79
CA GLU A 65 1.65 -15.04 -1.12
C GLU A 65 1.98 -14.90 0.36
N TYR A 66 2.51 -13.77 0.82
CA TYR A 66 2.90 -13.60 2.22
C TYR A 66 1.65 -13.37 3.08
N ASP A 67 1.63 -14.03 4.24
CA ASP A 67 0.56 -13.88 5.22
C ASP A 67 0.85 -12.69 6.13
N TRP A 68 -0.14 -11.81 6.30
CA TRP A 68 -0.14 -10.71 7.25
C TRP A 68 -1.59 -10.45 7.65
N ASP A 69 -1.79 -10.08 8.92
CA ASP A 69 -3.13 -9.84 9.44
C ASP A 69 -3.67 -8.52 8.87
N GLU A 70 -4.51 -8.62 7.83
CA GLU A 70 -5.10 -7.47 7.15
C GLU A 70 -5.95 -6.60 8.09
N GLN A 71 -6.62 -7.22 9.07
CA GLN A 71 -7.46 -6.50 10.02
C GLN A 71 -6.59 -5.72 11.00
N GLN A 72 -5.55 -6.34 11.54
CA GLN A 72 -4.59 -5.69 12.43
C GLN A 72 -3.83 -4.57 11.70
N PHE A 73 -3.38 -4.80 10.47
CA PHE A 73 -2.72 -3.77 9.65
C PHE A 73 -3.66 -2.57 9.41
N ASN A 74 -4.94 -2.84 9.13
CA ASN A 74 -5.95 -1.80 8.96
C ASN A 74 -6.22 -1.05 10.27
N HIS A 75 -6.23 -1.74 11.40
CA HIS A 75 -6.37 -1.15 12.73
C HIS A 75 -5.21 -0.21 13.05
N GLU A 76 -3.96 -0.67 12.90
CA GLU A 76 -2.74 0.13 13.10
C GLU A 76 -2.71 1.37 12.19
N ARG A 77 -3.18 1.25 10.93
CA ARG A 77 -3.34 2.39 10.03
C ARG A 77 -4.33 3.42 10.56
N LEU A 78 -5.48 2.97 11.09
CA LEU A 78 -6.48 3.87 11.65
C LEU A 78 -5.98 4.55 12.93
N GLU A 79 -5.25 3.82 13.79
CA GLU A 79 -4.60 4.36 14.99
C GLU A 79 -3.57 5.45 14.64
N GLU A 80 -2.73 5.22 13.62
CA GLU A 80 -1.81 6.25 13.13
C GLU A 80 -2.56 7.50 12.70
N LEU A 81 -3.64 7.37 11.92
CA LEU A 81 -4.45 8.51 11.48
C LEU A 81 -5.06 9.28 12.67
N GLN A 82 -5.26 8.65 13.83
CA GLN A 82 -5.71 9.36 15.03
C GLN A 82 -4.63 10.23 15.68
N LYS A 83 -3.34 10.01 15.39
CA LYS A 83 -2.23 10.81 15.92
C LYS A 83 -2.15 12.20 15.28
N HIS A 84 -2.68 12.37 14.07
CA HIS A 84 -2.60 13.63 13.30
C HIS A 84 -3.90 14.43 13.36
N GLY A 85 -3.78 15.75 13.56
CA GLY A 85 -4.94 16.63 13.77
C GLY A 85 -5.90 16.67 12.57
N GLU A 86 -5.39 16.58 11.35
CA GLU A 86 -6.21 16.64 10.12
C GLU A 86 -7.00 15.35 9.84
N THR A 87 -6.57 14.21 10.40
CA THR A 87 -7.17 12.89 10.11
C THR A 87 -7.81 12.23 11.34
N ARG A 88 -7.58 12.78 12.54
CA ARG A 88 -8.20 12.31 13.77
C ARG A 88 -9.72 12.50 13.70
N TRP A 89 -10.45 11.52 14.21
CA TRP A 89 -11.89 11.59 14.30
C TRP A 89 -12.34 12.83 15.07
N SER A 90 -13.32 13.51 14.51
CA SER A 90 -14.02 14.62 15.14
C SER A 90 -15.41 14.16 15.56
N LYS A 91 -15.90 14.68 16.68
CA LYS A 91 -17.32 14.57 17.04
C LYS A 91 -18.20 15.40 16.11
N ASP A 92 -17.61 16.44 15.53
CA ASP A 92 -18.23 17.36 14.58
C ASP A 92 -17.61 17.13 13.21
N GLY A 93 -18.31 16.42 12.32
CA GLY A 93 -17.81 16.07 11.00
C GLY A 93 -18.85 15.33 10.16
N TYR A 94 -18.51 15.09 8.89
CA TYR A 94 -19.34 14.34 7.96
C TYR A 94 -18.66 13.02 7.62
N ILE A 95 -19.44 11.94 7.61
CA ILE A 95 -18.99 10.66 7.05
C ILE A 95 -19.45 10.66 5.60
N ILE A 96 -18.50 10.68 4.68
CA ILE A 96 -18.77 10.56 3.24
C ILE A 96 -18.85 9.07 2.94
N LEU A 97 -20.03 8.61 2.50
CA LEU A 97 -20.26 7.26 2.01
C LEU A 97 -20.53 7.37 0.51
N ASP A 98 -19.64 6.80 -0.28
CA ASP A 98 -19.69 6.81 -1.74
C ASP A 98 -19.21 5.44 -2.22
N ASP A 99 -19.94 4.82 -3.13
CA ASP A 99 -19.48 3.62 -3.81
C ASP A 99 -18.53 4.00 -4.95
N THR A 100 -17.62 3.10 -5.30
CA THR A 100 -16.70 3.34 -6.41
C THR A 100 -16.51 2.06 -7.20
N ILE A 101 -16.74 2.14 -8.51
CA ILE A 101 -16.45 1.06 -9.45
C ILE A 101 -15.05 1.27 -10.02
N THR A 102 -14.11 0.39 -9.66
CA THR A 102 -12.79 0.38 -10.29
C THR A 102 -12.79 -0.58 -11.47
N HIS A 103 -12.89 -0.03 -12.69
CA HIS A 103 -12.80 -0.83 -13.92
C HIS A 103 -11.49 -1.62 -13.97
N LYS A 104 -11.60 -2.91 -14.26
CA LYS A 104 -10.48 -3.81 -14.49
C LYS A 104 -10.46 -4.22 -15.96
N ALA A 105 -9.27 -4.44 -16.49
CA ALA A 105 -9.06 -5.00 -17.83
C ALA A 105 -8.35 -6.35 -17.70
N GLY A 106 -8.63 -7.27 -18.62
CA GLY A 106 -8.12 -8.64 -18.61
C GLY A 106 -9.13 -9.65 -18.10
N ASP A 107 -8.86 -10.93 -18.35
CA ASP A 107 -9.83 -12.03 -18.18
C ASP A 107 -9.64 -12.82 -16.86
N GLU A 108 -8.54 -12.58 -16.13
CA GLU A 108 -8.12 -13.38 -14.97
C GLU A 108 -7.88 -12.54 -13.72
N VAL A 109 -8.73 -11.54 -13.45
CA VAL A 109 -8.64 -10.77 -12.21
C VAL A 109 -9.47 -11.47 -11.12
N PRO A 110 -8.88 -12.00 -10.04
CA PRO A 110 -9.63 -12.69 -8.99
C PRO A 110 -10.63 -11.74 -8.30
N GLY A 111 -11.83 -12.25 -8.01
CA GLY A 111 -12.84 -11.51 -7.25
C GLY A 111 -13.54 -10.36 -8.01
N VAL A 112 -13.39 -10.28 -9.34
CA VAL A 112 -14.16 -9.31 -10.13
C VAL A 112 -15.54 -9.84 -10.46
N GLY A 113 -16.50 -8.90 -10.53
CA GLY A 113 -17.87 -9.16 -10.94
C GLY A 113 -18.34 -8.07 -11.91
N HIS A 114 -19.49 -8.32 -12.54
CA HIS A 114 -20.16 -7.29 -13.34
C HIS A 114 -21.03 -6.44 -12.41
N PHE A 115 -20.65 -5.18 -12.25
CA PHE A 115 -21.40 -4.19 -11.50
C PHE A 115 -21.92 -3.13 -12.47
N TYR A 116 -23.13 -2.65 -12.21
CA TYR A 116 -23.74 -1.56 -12.97
C TYR A 116 -23.77 -0.35 -12.05
N ASP A 117 -23.30 0.77 -12.57
CA ASP A 117 -23.46 2.05 -11.90
C ASP A 117 -24.93 2.51 -11.99
N HIS A 118 -25.33 3.37 -11.06
CA HIS A 118 -26.71 3.83 -10.90
C HIS A 118 -27.11 4.93 -11.91
#